data_AF-A0A7J4K3Y7-F1
#
_entry.id   AF-A0A7J4K3Y7-F1
#
_cell.length_a   1.000
_cell.length_b   1.000
_cell.length_c   1.000
_cell.angle_alpha   90.00
_cell.angle_beta   90.00
_cell.angle_gamma   90.00
#
_symmetry.space_group_name_H-M   'P 1'
#
loop_
_entity.id
_entity.type
_entity.pdbx_description
1 polymer ?
#
loop_
_entity_poly.entity_id
_entity_poly.type
_entity_poly.pdbx_seq_one_letter_code
_entity_poly.pdbx_strand_id
1 'polypeptide(L)'
;MNAKDYLAQGSQTQFTDRVREHTTRAQSTVMKNPVIAGLPDPLLSIHKTCKYISTLPLIAGYVPRATAPIVVDGNERLKRSIFCKRNLDGVLRDGAYPTCSDYGLLFRGLMAAQGHPTAFVETFHEDFLLGRAFHTHVFGRVFYEGGSLLVNPLPNPVIVGTERELLPYVIFREGLDASDIGITSYDDLFRMREEHLGPLLDHYEHLRASVHEEEQRK
;
A
#
# COMPACT_ATOMS: atom_id res chain seq x y z
N MET A 1 6.23 13.28 21.38
CA MET A 1 5.71 13.51 20.02
C MET A 1 4.44 12.68 19.90
N ASN A 2 3.30 13.28 19.57
CA ASN A 2 2.05 12.53 19.39
C ASN A 2 2.20 11.62 18.14
N ALA A 3 1.67 10.40 18.15
CA ALA A 3 1.65 9.52 16.98
C ALA A 3 1.08 10.21 15.72
N LYS A 4 0.17 11.19 15.89
CA LYS A 4 -0.35 12.04 14.82
C LYS A 4 0.71 12.91 14.14
N ASP A 5 1.68 13.40 14.90
CA ASP A 5 2.76 14.24 14.33
C ASP A 5 3.81 13.37 13.64
N TYR A 6 4.09 12.18 14.20
CA TYR A 6 5.05 11.23 13.62
C TYR A 6 4.59 10.70 12.25
N LEU A 7 3.30 10.40 12.09
CA LEU A 7 2.74 9.86 10.84
C LEU A 7 2.35 10.93 9.81
N ALA A 8 2.66 12.21 10.03
CA ALA A 8 2.21 13.28 9.15
C ALA A 8 2.84 13.17 7.75
N GLN A 9 4.17 13.26 7.64
CA GLN A 9 4.85 13.33 6.34
C GLN A 9 6.20 12.58 6.38
N GLY A 10 6.41 11.70 5.41
CA GLY A 10 7.71 11.12 5.08
C GLY A 10 8.38 11.83 3.91
N SER A 11 9.60 11.41 3.57
CA SER A 11 10.37 12.01 2.47
C SER A 11 9.64 11.95 1.12
N GLN A 12 8.85 10.90 0.88
CA GLN A 12 8.08 10.69 -0.33
C GLN A 12 6.63 11.18 -0.22
N THR A 13 6.17 11.63 0.96
CA THR A 13 4.74 11.93 1.21
C THR A 13 4.50 13.35 1.73
N GLN A 14 5.33 14.29 1.29
CA GLN A 14 5.20 15.72 1.60
C GLN A 14 3.86 16.30 1.10
N PHE A 15 3.23 17.19 1.87
CA PHE A 15 1.92 17.78 1.55
C PHE A 15 2.03 19.07 0.74
N THR A 16 2.39 18.94 -0.53
CA THR A 16 2.39 20.03 -1.51
C THR A 16 0.98 20.52 -1.83
N ASP A 17 0.86 21.66 -2.51
CA ASP A 17 -0.45 22.18 -2.95
C ASP A 17 -1.19 21.20 -3.87
N ARG A 18 -0.46 20.51 -4.76
CA ARG A 18 -1.03 19.45 -5.61
C ARG A 18 -1.56 18.30 -4.75
N VAL A 19 -0.82 17.86 -3.74
CA VAL A 19 -1.30 16.82 -2.82
C VAL A 19 -2.59 17.25 -2.15
N ARG A 20 -2.68 18.50 -1.68
CA ARG A 20 -3.89 19.05 -1.05
C ARG A 20 -5.07 19.09 -2.03
N GLU A 21 -4.85 19.52 -3.27
CA GLU A 21 -5.86 19.52 -4.33
C GLU A 21 -6.41 18.11 -4.60
N HIS A 22 -5.52 17.14 -4.76
CA HIS A 22 -5.88 15.75 -4.98
C HIS A 22 -6.56 15.12 -3.76
N THR A 23 -6.15 15.51 -2.54
CA THR A 23 -6.83 15.13 -1.30
C THR A 23 -8.27 15.62 -1.25
N THR A 24 -8.53 16.89 -1.62
CA THR A 24 -9.90 17.40 -1.71
C THR A 24 -10.72 16.62 -2.73
N ARG A 25 -10.15 16.29 -3.90
CA ARG A 25 -10.83 15.47 -4.92
C ARG A 25 -11.14 14.06 -4.40
N ALA A 26 -10.23 13.44 -3.66
CA ALA A 26 -10.47 12.16 -3.01
C ALA A 26 -11.65 12.26 -2.03
N GLN A 27 -11.67 13.25 -1.13
CA GLN A 27 -12.76 13.47 -0.17
C GLN A 27 -14.12 13.74 -0.84
N SER A 28 -14.12 14.43 -1.99
CA SER A 28 -15.31 14.72 -2.78
C SER A 28 -15.76 13.57 -3.69
N THR A 29 -15.05 12.44 -3.72
CA THR A 29 -15.40 11.29 -4.55
C THR A 29 -16.76 10.71 -4.13
N VAL A 30 -17.69 10.62 -5.08
CA VAL A 30 -19.07 10.16 -4.82
C VAL A 30 -19.13 8.64 -4.72
N MET A 31 -19.68 8.11 -3.63
CA MET A 31 -19.98 6.69 -3.47
C MET A 31 -21.43 6.40 -3.89
N LYS A 32 -21.61 5.68 -5.00
CA LYS A 32 -22.95 5.34 -5.54
C LYS A 32 -23.66 4.27 -4.73
N ASN A 33 -22.91 3.39 -4.07
CA ASN A 33 -23.47 2.35 -3.21
C ASN A 33 -23.91 2.99 -1.88
N PRO A 34 -25.20 2.96 -1.52
CA PRO A 34 -25.70 3.60 -0.30
C PRO A 34 -25.12 2.97 0.98
N VAL A 35 -24.82 1.67 0.96
CA VAL A 35 -24.16 0.98 2.09
C VAL A 35 -22.79 1.60 2.34
N ILE A 36 -21.98 1.77 1.27
CA ILE A 36 -20.65 2.36 1.39
C ILE A 36 -20.75 3.85 1.75
N ALA A 37 -21.69 4.58 1.16
CA ALA A 37 -21.89 6.00 1.41
C ALA A 37 -22.31 6.31 2.86
N GLY A 38 -22.95 5.35 3.54
CA GLY A 38 -23.35 5.46 4.94
C GLY A 38 -22.31 4.95 5.95
N LEU A 39 -21.13 4.50 5.50
CA LEU A 39 -20.08 4.05 6.41
C LEU A 39 -19.55 5.22 7.27
N PRO A 40 -19.17 4.97 8.53
CA PRO A 40 -18.51 5.98 9.34
C PRO A 40 -17.09 6.24 8.82
N ASP A 41 -16.49 7.35 9.26
CA ASP A 41 -15.04 7.53 9.12
C ASP A 41 -14.29 6.62 10.12
N PRO A 42 -13.12 6.06 9.74
CA PRO A 42 -12.38 6.32 8.50
C PRO A 42 -12.80 5.46 7.29
N LEU A 43 -13.75 4.53 7.42
CA LEU A 43 -14.11 3.57 6.37
C LEU A 43 -14.59 4.26 5.09
N LEU A 44 -15.45 5.27 5.21
CA LEU A 44 -15.89 6.05 4.04
C LEU A 44 -14.71 6.73 3.33
N SER A 45 -13.82 7.36 4.09
CA SER A 45 -12.60 7.99 3.59
C SER A 45 -11.68 7.00 2.86
N ILE A 46 -11.52 5.78 3.37
CA ILE A 46 -10.78 4.69 2.72
C ILE A 46 -11.38 4.39 1.34
N HIS A 47 -12.67 4.11 1.28
CA HIS A 47 -13.34 3.77 0.01
C HIS A 47 -13.27 4.90 -1.01
N LYS A 48 -13.49 6.13 -0.58
CA LYS A 48 -13.37 7.31 -1.45
C LYS A 48 -11.97 7.47 -2.01
N THR A 49 -10.94 7.31 -1.17
CA THR A 49 -9.55 7.43 -1.56
C THR A 49 -9.14 6.35 -2.55
N CYS A 50 -9.47 5.07 -2.28
CA CYS A 50 -9.20 3.98 -3.22
C CYS A 50 -9.91 4.15 -4.56
N LYS A 51 -11.18 4.58 -4.53
CA LYS A 51 -11.92 4.89 -5.75
C LYS A 51 -11.26 6.05 -6.51
N TYR A 52 -10.86 7.11 -5.83
CA TYR A 52 -10.19 8.23 -6.45
C TYR A 52 -8.87 7.82 -7.14
N ILE A 53 -8.03 7.05 -6.45
CA ILE A 53 -6.77 6.52 -7.00
C ILE A 53 -7.01 5.76 -8.31
N SER A 54 -8.09 4.97 -8.38
CA SER A 54 -8.45 4.23 -9.60
C SER A 54 -8.82 5.10 -10.81
N THR A 55 -9.08 6.39 -10.60
CA THR A 55 -9.40 7.37 -11.65
C THR A 55 -8.19 8.18 -12.11
N LEU A 56 -7.05 8.06 -11.44
CA LEU A 56 -5.84 8.79 -11.83
C LEU A 56 -5.33 8.31 -13.19
N PRO A 57 -4.76 9.21 -14.01
CA PRO A 57 -4.15 8.81 -15.27
C PRO A 57 -2.97 7.88 -15.00
N LEU A 58 -2.77 6.92 -15.92
CA LEU A 58 -1.59 6.08 -15.89
C LEU A 58 -0.38 6.87 -16.38
N ILE A 59 0.80 6.52 -15.87
CA ILE A 59 2.06 7.16 -16.27
C ILE A 59 2.29 7.04 -17.79
N ALA A 60 2.81 8.11 -18.39
CA ALA A 60 3.17 8.12 -19.80
C ALA A 60 4.14 6.98 -20.16
N GLY A 61 3.90 6.32 -21.29
CA GLY A 61 4.70 5.20 -21.77
C GLY A 61 4.29 3.82 -21.23
N TYR A 62 3.45 3.75 -20.19
CA TYR A 62 2.85 2.48 -19.77
C TYR A 62 1.73 2.06 -20.73
N VAL A 63 1.77 0.80 -21.16
CA VAL A 63 0.71 0.20 -22.00
C VAL A 63 -0.03 -0.88 -21.21
N PRO A 64 -1.30 -0.67 -20.83
CA PRO A 64 -2.09 -1.65 -20.11
C PRO A 64 -2.27 -2.95 -20.93
N ARG A 65 -2.17 -4.09 -20.26
CA ARG A 65 -2.44 -5.42 -20.86
C ARG A 65 -1.60 -5.70 -22.12
N ALA A 66 -0.38 -5.16 -22.17
CA ALA A 66 0.56 -5.41 -23.25
C ALA A 66 0.88 -6.91 -23.38
N THR A 67 0.76 -7.45 -24.58
CA THR A 67 1.12 -8.85 -24.91
C THR A 67 2.31 -8.94 -25.84
N ALA A 68 2.60 -7.88 -26.62
CA ALA A 68 3.75 -7.84 -27.50
C ALA A 68 5.05 -7.74 -26.68
N PRO A 69 6.04 -8.63 -26.90
CA PRO A 69 7.27 -8.70 -26.08
C PRO A 69 7.99 -7.35 -25.93
N ILE A 70 8.13 -6.60 -27.02
CA ILE A 70 8.78 -5.27 -26.99
C ILE A 70 8.08 -4.27 -26.06
N VAL A 71 6.75 -4.36 -25.95
CA VAL A 71 5.94 -3.48 -25.10
C VAL A 71 6.01 -3.96 -23.64
N VAL A 72 6.00 -5.27 -23.41
CA VAL A 72 6.22 -5.87 -22.08
C VAL A 72 7.59 -5.46 -21.53
N ASP A 73 8.65 -5.58 -22.32
CA ASP A 73 10.00 -5.13 -21.96
C ASP A 73 10.07 -3.61 -21.73
N GLY A 74 9.28 -2.85 -22.49
CA GLY A 74 9.09 -1.41 -22.27
C GLY A 74 8.50 -1.11 -20.90
N ASN A 75 7.39 -1.77 -20.54
CA ASN A 75 6.75 -1.66 -19.24
C ASN A 75 7.69 -2.07 -18.10
N GLU A 76 8.44 -3.17 -18.22
CA GLU A 76 9.37 -3.62 -17.18
C GLU A 76 10.55 -2.65 -16.98
N ARG A 77 11.08 -2.07 -18.06
CA ARG A 77 12.11 -1.02 -17.96
C ARG A 77 11.56 0.23 -17.26
N LEU A 78 10.35 0.64 -17.60
CA LEU A 78 9.69 1.77 -16.94
C LEU A 78 9.44 1.47 -15.45
N LYS A 79 8.93 0.29 -15.11
CA LYS A 79 8.73 -0.15 -13.73
C LYS A 79 10.00 -0.05 -12.90
N ARG A 80 11.13 -0.54 -13.41
CA ARG A 80 12.44 -0.49 -12.73
C ARG A 80 13.00 0.93 -12.62
N SER A 81 12.71 1.80 -13.58
CA SER A 81 13.19 3.18 -13.54
C SER A 81 12.46 4.03 -12.50
N ILE A 82 11.22 3.67 -12.13
CA ILE A 82 10.39 4.44 -11.21
C ILE A 82 10.14 3.80 -9.83
N PHE A 83 10.36 2.50 -9.68
CA PHE A 83 10.12 1.77 -8.43
C PHE A 83 10.79 2.45 -7.24
N CYS A 84 9.99 2.86 -6.24
CA CYS A 84 10.39 3.57 -5.02
C CYS A 84 11.24 4.84 -5.22
N LYS A 85 11.27 5.41 -6.44
CA LYS A 85 12.10 6.59 -6.79
C LYS A 85 11.31 7.89 -6.92
N ARG A 86 9.99 7.81 -6.95
CA ARG A 86 9.11 8.99 -7.05
C ARG A 86 8.51 9.32 -5.69
N ASN A 87 8.24 10.59 -5.47
CA ASN A 87 7.43 11.05 -4.35
C ASN A 87 5.97 11.20 -4.80
N LEU A 88 5.08 11.39 -3.83
CA LEU A 88 3.64 11.53 -4.00
C LEU A 88 3.28 12.61 -5.03
N ASP A 89 3.90 13.80 -4.94
CA ASP A 89 3.69 14.89 -5.90
C ASP A 89 4.05 14.46 -7.33
N GLY A 90 5.18 13.78 -7.50
CA GLY A 90 5.62 13.23 -8.78
C GLY A 90 4.66 12.19 -9.35
N VAL A 91 4.13 11.28 -8.52
CA VAL A 91 3.11 10.32 -8.97
C VAL A 91 1.83 11.02 -9.39
N LEU A 92 1.35 12.01 -8.62
CA LEU A 92 0.14 12.76 -8.95
C LEU A 92 0.31 13.64 -10.21
N ARG A 93 1.53 14.12 -10.48
CA ARG A 93 1.88 14.91 -11.67
C ARG A 93 2.01 14.04 -12.92
N ASP A 94 2.77 12.96 -12.83
CA ASP A 94 3.20 12.16 -14.00
C ASP A 94 2.23 11.02 -14.33
N GLY A 95 1.34 10.68 -13.39
CA GLY A 95 0.44 9.53 -13.46
C GLY A 95 0.93 8.35 -12.64
N ALA A 96 -0.03 7.50 -12.25
CA ALA A 96 0.24 6.29 -11.49
C ALA A 96 0.75 5.16 -12.39
N TYR A 97 1.76 4.43 -11.94
CA TYR A 97 2.07 3.11 -12.47
C TYR A 97 1.26 2.08 -11.67
N PRO A 98 0.58 1.12 -12.30
CA PRO A 98 -0.33 0.20 -11.61
C PRO A 98 0.43 -0.89 -10.83
N THR A 99 1.15 -0.47 -9.80
CA THR A 99 1.92 -1.30 -8.86
C THR A 99 1.48 -1.05 -7.43
N CYS A 100 1.65 -2.05 -6.58
CA CYS A 100 1.36 -1.96 -5.15
C CYS A 100 2.10 -0.79 -4.48
N SER A 101 3.36 -0.53 -4.82
CA SER A 101 4.15 0.57 -4.24
C SER A 101 3.57 1.96 -4.53
N ASP A 102 3.24 2.24 -5.79
CA ASP A 102 2.59 3.49 -6.21
C ASP A 102 1.24 3.68 -5.53
N TYR A 103 0.40 2.64 -5.51
CA TYR A 103 -0.91 2.71 -4.86
C TYR A 103 -0.81 2.84 -3.35
N GLY A 104 0.15 2.18 -2.70
CA GLY A 104 0.45 2.35 -1.28
C GLY A 104 0.90 3.76 -0.95
N LEU A 105 1.80 4.33 -1.77
CA LEU A 105 2.28 5.71 -1.62
C LEU A 105 1.13 6.72 -1.76
N LEU A 106 0.31 6.57 -2.81
CA LEU A 106 -0.87 7.40 -3.05
C LEU A 106 -1.87 7.29 -1.91
N PHE A 107 -2.21 6.06 -1.50
CA PHE A 107 -3.20 5.82 -0.46
C PHE A 107 -2.76 6.41 0.88
N ARG A 108 -1.55 6.07 1.35
CA ARG A 108 -1.03 6.62 2.60
C ARG A 108 -0.93 8.14 2.54
N GLY A 109 -0.41 8.67 1.44
CA GLY A 109 -0.21 10.11 1.26
C GLY A 109 -1.53 10.89 1.35
N LEU A 110 -2.54 10.43 0.62
CA LEU A 110 -3.87 11.06 0.59
C LEU A 110 -4.61 10.87 1.92
N MET A 111 -4.60 9.68 2.52
CA MET A 111 -5.25 9.44 3.82
C MET A 111 -4.63 10.30 4.93
N ALA A 112 -3.30 10.37 5.00
CA ALA A 112 -2.60 11.21 5.97
C ALA A 112 -2.93 12.70 5.77
N ALA A 113 -3.01 13.17 4.52
CA ALA A 113 -3.41 14.54 4.20
C ALA A 113 -4.87 14.86 4.54
N GLN A 114 -5.74 13.85 4.63
CA GLN A 114 -7.12 13.98 5.13
C GLN A 114 -7.21 14.06 6.67
N GLY A 115 -6.09 13.85 7.37
CA GLY A 115 -6.04 13.80 8.83
C GLY A 115 -6.20 12.40 9.42
N HIS A 116 -6.19 11.35 8.60
CA HIS A 116 -6.23 9.95 9.04
C HIS A 116 -4.80 9.40 9.15
N PRO A 117 -4.26 9.18 10.37
CA PRO A 117 -2.91 8.66 10.53
C PRO A 117 -2.80 7.32 9.81
N THR A 118 -1.87 7.20 8.87
CA THR A 118 -1.75 6.05 7.99
C THR A 118 -0.29 5.67 7.81
N ALA A 119 0.06 4.40 8.04
CA ALA A 119 1.38 3.86 7.75
C ALA A 119 1.42 3.17 6.38
N PHE A 120 2.56 3.25 5.72
CA PHE A 120 2.94 2.41 4.59
C PHE A 120 3.41 1.06 5.14
N VAL A 121 2.81 -0.04 4.68
CA VAL A 121 3.10 -1.39 5.19
C VAL A 121 3.60 -2.27 4.04
N GLU A 122 4.88 -2.62 4.07
CA GLU A 122 5.44 -3.60 3.14
C GLU A 122 5.21 -5.01 3.71
N THR A 123 4.72 -5.92 2.87
CA THR A 123 4.50 -7.31 3.23
C THR A 123 5.20 -8.26 2.26
N PHE A 124 5.64 -9.40 2.78
CA PHE A 124 6.18 -10.49 1.97
C PHE A 124 5.18 -11.63 1.94
N HIS A 125 4.91 -12.13 0.73
CA HIS A 125 4.14 -13.35 0.55
C HIS A 125 5.00 -14.57 0.93
N GLU A 126 4.36 -15.66 1.38
CA GLU A 126 5.06 -16.92 1.69
C GLU A 126 5.98 -17.39 0.55
N ASP A 127 5.54 -17.27 -0.71
CA ASP A 127 6.34 -17.68 -1.87
C ASP A 127 7.65 -16.90 -1.98
N PHE A 128 7.65 -15.63 -1.59
CA PHE A 128 8.88 -14.85 -1.56
C PHE A 128 9.76 -15.30 -0.42
N LEU A 129 9.21 -15.46 0.80
CA LEU A 129 9.95 -15.98 1.95
C LEU A 129 10.58 -17.35 1.64
N LEU A 130 9.85 -18.25 1.00
CA LEU A 130 10.27 -19.61 0.65
C LEU A 130 11.12 -19.68 -0.63
N GLY A 131 11.40 -18.55 -1.29
CA GLY A 131 12.26 -18.50 -2.48
C GLY A 131 11.65 -19.13 -3.73
N ARG A 132 10.32 -19.25 -3.79
CA ARG A 132 9.58 -19.80 -4.93
C ARG A 132 9.32 -18.77 -6.02
N ALA A 133 8.90 -17.56 -5.63
CA ALA A 133 8.60 -16.47 -6.55
C ALA A 133 8.77 -15.11 -5.87
N PHE A 134 9.17 -14.09 -6.62
CA PHE A 134 9.14 -12.71 -6.12
C PHE A 134 7.69 -12.24 -6.02
N HIS A 135 7.21 -12.08 -4.78
CA HIS A 135 5.85 -11.69 -4.49
C HIS A 135 5.80 -10.89 -3.19
N THR A 136 5.74 -9.56 -3.32
CA THR A 136 5.53 -8.62 -2.21
C THR A 136 4.26 -7.82 -2.48
N HIS A 137 3.68 -7.25 -1.42
CA HIS A 137 2.53 -6.37 -1.55
C HIS A 137 2.63 -5.20 -0.57
N VAL A 138 1.90 -4.13 -0.87
CA VAL A 138 1.87 -2.94 -0.03
C VAL A 138 0.44 -2.69 0.43
N PHE A 139 0.29 -2.55 1.74
CA PHE A 139 -0.94 -2.15 2.40
C PHE A 139 -0.78 -0.75 3.01
N GLY A 140 -1.90 -0.11 3.32
CA GLY A 140 -1.95 1.02 4.23
C GLY A 140 -2.55 0.61 5.56
N ARG A 141 -1.90 0.92 6.69
CA ARG A 141 -2.50 0.76 8.02
C ARG A 141 -3.09 2.08 8.49
N VAL A 142 -4.42 2.17 8.55
CA VAL A 142 -5.14 3.37 8.98
C VAL A 142 -5.47 3.25 10.47
N PHE A 143 -5.04 4.22 11.28
CA PHE A 143 -5.29 4.25 12.72
C PHE A 143 -6.52 5.09 13.05
N TYR A 144 -7.34 4.62 13.99
CA TYR A 144 -8.54 5.32 14.46
C TYR A 144 -8.76 5.09 15.96
N GLU A 145 -9.74 5.78 16.54
CA GLU A 145 -10.09 5.59 17.95
C GLU A 145 -10.64 4.17 18.16
N GLY A 146 -9.85 3.33 18.84
CA GLY A 146 -10.20 1.93 19.12
C GLY A 146 -9.48 0.89 18.26
N GLY A 147 -8.60 1.27 17.33
CA GLY A 147 -7.78 0.28 16.62
C GLY A 147 -7.07 0.75 15.36
N SER A 148 -6.81 -0.21 14.47
CA SER A 148 -6.25 0.04 13.14
C SER A 148 -6.83 -0.91 12.11
N LEU A 149 -6.91 -0.47 10.85
CA LEU A 149 -7.34 -1.29 9.72
C LEU A 149 -6.19 -1.42 8.73
N LEU A 150 -5.97 -2.63 8.22
CA LEU A 150 -5.07 -2.88 7.10
C LEU A 150 -5.88 -2.83 5.80
N VAL A 151 -5.42 -2.02 4.85
CA VAL A 151 -6.14 -1.71 3.62
C VAL A 151 -5.28 -2.04 2.42
N ASN A 152 -5.80 -2.90 1.54
CA ASN A 152 -5.26 -3.06 0.20
C ASN A 152 -5.78 -1.92 -0.69
N PRO A 153 -4.91 -0.99 -1.18
CA PRO A 153 -5.35 0.25 -1.84
C PRO A 153 -5.80 0.07 -3.30
N LEU A 154 -6.46 -1.04 -3.61
CA LEU A 154 -7.07 -1.31 -4.91
C LEU A 154 -8.46 -0.66 -5.02
N PRO A 155 -9.01 -0.50 -6.25
CA PRO A 155 -10.29 0.19 -6.47
C PRO A 155 -11.45 -0.34 -5.61
N ASN A 156 -11.44 -1.66 -5.34
CA ASN A 156 -12.27 -2.30 -4.33
C ASN A 156 -11.37 -2.70 -3.16
N PRO A 157 -11.24 -1.86 -2.12
CA PRO A 157 -10.30 -2.13 -1.06
C PRO A 157 -10.70 -3.39 -0.30
N VAL A 158 -9.74 -4.26 -0.06
CA VAL A 158 -9.84 -5.29 0.96
C VAL A 158 -9.40 -4.65 2.26
N ILE A 159 -10.29 -4.66 3.26
CA ILE A 159 -10.06 -4.08 4.57
C ILE A 159 -10.11 -5.22 5.58
N VAL A 160 -9.01 -5.41 6.32
CA VAL A 160 -8.92 -6.44 7.36
C VAL A 160 -8.57 -5.82 8.71
N GLY A 161 -9.04 -6.44 9.79
CA GLY A 161 -8.82 -5.95 11.15
C GLY A 161 -7.54 -6.47 11.77
N THR A 162 -7.04 -7.62 11.31
CA THR A 162 -5.90 -8.31 11.90
C THR A 162 -4.89 -8.77 10.85
N GLU A 163 -3.65 -8.98 11.26
CA GLU A 163 -2.61 -9.53 10.39
C GLU A 163 -2.88 -10.99 10.00
N ARG A 164 -3.61 -11.76 10.83
CA ARG A 164 -3.98 -13.15 10.52
C ARG A 164 -4.84 -13.25 9.26
N GLU A 165 -5.69 -12.26 9.01
CA GLU A 165 -6.50 -12.15 7.80
C GLU A 165 -5.69 -11.77 6.55
N LEU A 166 -4.40 -11.40 6.70
CA LEU A 166 -3.50 -11.14 5.58
C LEU A 166 -2.82 -12.39 5.04
N LEU A 167 -2.89 -13.55 5.72
CA LEU A 167 -2.26 -14.77 5.23
C LEU A 167 -2.69 -15.04 3.77
N PRO A 168 -1.73 -15.36 2.88
CA PRO A 168 -0.35 -15.79 3.13
C PRO A 168 0.72 -14.66 3.17
N TYR A 169 0.32 -13.40 3.39
CA TYR A 169 1.27 -12.30 3.60
C TYR A 169 1.65 -12.12 5.06
N VAL A 170 2.87 -11.62 5.27
CA VAL A 170 3.43 -11.28 6.58
C VAL A 170 3.93 -9.85 6.53
N ILE A 171 3.68 -9.07 7.59
CA ILE A 171 4.18 -7.70 7.66
C ILE A 171 5.70 -7.74 7.85
N PHE A 172 6.42 -7.18 6.87
CA PHE A 172 7.87 -7.04 6.96
C PHE A 172 8.21 -5.77 7.76
N ARG A 173 7.67 -4.63 7.34
CA ARG A 173 7.98 -3.34 7.98
C ARG A 173 6.88 -2.33 7.73
N GLU A 174 6.73 -1.41 8.68
CA GLU A 174 5.81 -0.27 8.59
C GLU A 174 6.57 1.03 8.75
N GLY A 175 6.17 2.05 8.01
CA GLY A 175 6.79 3.37 8.08
C GLY A 175 6.00 4.45 7.34
N LEU A 176 6.64 5.58 7.08
CA LEU A 176 6.02 6.72 6.40
C LEU A 176 5.94 6.51 4.89
N ASP A 177 6.92 5.84 4.31
CA ASP A 177 7.03 5.49 2.90
C ASP A 177 8.10 4.41 2.71
N ALA A 178 8.32 3.99 1.46
CA ALA A 178 9.31 2.97 1.16
C ALA A 178 10.73 3.40 1.58
N SER A 179 11.08 4.68 1.42
CA SER A 179 12.40 5.20 1.81
C SER A 179 12.60 5.18 3.32
N ASP A 180 11.57 5.53 4.10
CA ASP A 180 11.58 5.46 5.57
C ASP A 180 11.84 4.04 6.09
N ILE A 181 11.29 3.02 5.43
CA ILE A 181 11.54 1.61 5.76
C ILE A 181 12.82 1.04 5.11
N GLY A 182 13.55 1.86 4.36
CA GLY A 182 14.85 1.53 3.74
C GLY A 182 14.76 0.80 2.41
N ILE A 183 13.61 0.84 1.72
CA ILE A 183 13.38 0.17 0.44
C ILE A 183 13.38 1.21 -0.68
N THR A 184 14.48 1.26 -1.44
CA THR A 184 14.64 2.20 -2.57
C THR A 184 14.80 1.48 -3.91
N SER A 185 14.94 0.15 -3.88
CA SER A 185 15.19 -0.68 -5.03
C SER A 185 14.66 -2.11 -4.83
N TYR A 186 14.61 -2.90 -5.91
CA TYR A 186 14.33 -4.33 -5.80
C TYR A 186 15.43 -5.06 -5.05
N ASP A 187 16.69 -4.63 -5.21
CA ASP A 187 17.83 -5.26 -4.54
C ASP A 187 17.73 -5.09 -3.01
N ASP A 188 17.18 -3.97 -2.54
CA ASP A 188 16.86 -3.79 -1.12
C ASP A 188 15.85 -4.82 -0.62
N LEU A 189 14.80 -5.14 -1.40
CA LEU A 189 13.81 -6.15 -1.02
C LEU A 189 14.44 -7.54 -0.90
N PHE A 190 15.28 -7.94 -1.87
CA PHE A 190 15.96 -9.23 -1.81
C PHE A 190 16.94 -9.31 -0.64
N ARG A 191 17.76 -8.28 -0.46
CA ARG A 191 18.70 -8.18 0.66
C ARG A 191 17.97 -8.22 2.01
N MET A 192 16.90 -7.43 2.17
CA MET A 192 16.14 -7.40 3.41
C MET A 192 15.43 -8.71 3.70
N ARG A 193 14.89 -9.39 2.68
CA ARG A 193 14.36 -10.75 2.85
C ARG A 193 15.43 -11.66 3.43
N GLU A 194 16.64 -11.67 2.86
CA GLU A 194 17.74 -12.53 3.32
C GLU A 194 18.16 -12.21 4.75
N GLU A 195 18.34 -10.93 5.08
CA GLU A 195 18.72 -10.46 6.41
C GLU A 195 17.68 -10.79 7.50
N HIS A 196 16.40 -10.86 7.13
CA HIS A 196 15.29 -11.03 8.07
C HIS A 196 14.52 -12.36 7.92
N LEU A 197 15.04 -13.30 7.12
CA LEU A 197 14.28 -14.50 6.73
C LEU A 197 13.83 -15.35 7.92
N GLY A 198 14.73 -15.64 8.87
CA GLY A 198 14.42 -16.47 10.04
C GLY A 198 13.25 -15.91 10.86
N PRO A 199 13.36 -14.69 11.41
CA PRO A 199 12.27 -14.07 12.16
C PRO A 199 10.95 -13.95 11.39
N LEU A 200 11.01 -13.70 10.07
CA LEU A 200 9.80 -13.60 9.24
C LEU A 200 9.11 -14.95 9.04
N LEU A 201 9.88 -16.04 8.86
CA LEU A 201 9.34 -17.40 8.79
C LEU A 201 8.75 -17.85 10.13
N ASP A 202 9.42 -17.54 11.24
CA ASP A 202 8.90 -17.87 12.58
C ASP A 202 7.56 -17.15 12.84
N HIS A 203 7.47 -15.86 12.48
CA HIS A 203 6.22 -15.09 12.58
C HIS A 203 5.13 -15.63 11.67
N TYR A 204 5.46 -15.98 10.42
CA TYR A 204 4.53 -16.61 9.48
C TYR A 204 3.94 -17.91 10.05
N GLU A 205 4.78 -18.82 10.54
CA GLU A 205 4.32 -20.10 11.09
C GLU A 205 3.48 -19.91 12.35
N HIS A 206 3.81 -18.92 13.19
CA HIS A 206 2.98 -18.57 14.33
C HIS A 206 1.59 -18.06 13.92
N LEU A 207 1.51 -17.15 12.95
CA LEU A 207 0.24 -16.66 12.40
C LEU A 207 -0.58 -17.82 11.84
N ARG A 208 0.04 -18.69 11.04
CA ARG A 208 -0.61 -19.85 10.44
C ARG A 208 -1.13 -20.84 11.47
N ALA A 209 -0.35 -21.16 12.50
CA ALA A 209 -0.77 -22.02 13.60
C ALA A 209 -1.98 -21.43 14.34
N SER A 210 -1.96 -20.11 14.62
CA SER A 210 -3.07 -19.45 15.30
C SER A 210 -4.37 -19.50 14.49
N VAL A 211 -4.33 -19.33 13.16
CA VAL A 211 -5.51 -19.48 12.28
C VAL A 211 -6.06 -20.89 12.36
N HIS A 212 -5.19 -21.90 12.29
CA HIS A 212 -5.61 -23.30 12.38
C HIS A 212 -6.28 -23.64 13.73
N GLU A 213 -5.73 -23.15 14.84
CA GLU A 213 -6.32 -23.35 16.18
C GLU A 213 -7.73 -22.74 16.31
N GLU A 214 -7.96 -21.58 15.70
CA GLU A 214 -9.28 -20.94 15.72
C GLU A 214 -10.30 -21.69 14.86
N GLU A 215 -9.89 -22.19 13.70
CA GLU A 215 -10.74 -23.01 12.83
C GLU A 215 -11.17 -24.32 13.53
N GLN A 216 -10.28 -24.93 14.31
CA GLN A 216 -10.60 -26.14 15.10
C GLN A 216 -11.58 -25.89 16.25
N ARG A 217 -11.73 -24.63 16.71
CA ARG A 217 -12.65 -24.25 17.80
C ARG A 217 -14.05 -23.86 17.31
N LYS A 218 -14.23 -23.67 16.00
CA LYS A 218 -15.51 -23.32 15.37
C LYS A 218 -16.28 -24.56 14.97
#